data_AF-A0A969D6N1-F1
#
_entry.id   AF-A0A969D6N1-F1
#
_cell.length_a   1.000
_cell.length_b   1.000
_cell.length_c   1.000
_cell.angle_alpha   90.00
_cell.angle_beta   90.00
_cell.angle_gamma   90.00
#
_symmetry.space_group_name_H-M   'P 1'
#
loop_
_entity.id
_entity.type
_entity.pdbx_description
1 polymer ?
#
loop_
_entity_poly.entity_id
_entity_poly.type
_entity_poly.pdbx_seq_one_letter_code
_entity_poly.pdbx_strand_id
1 'polypeptide(L)'
;MPNVRIWQVSHIGGHRFAPTAISLPDGRYYGRLTPSALCAIINRSGSIDQLRSTYRGWSLLPPSVQVLERQLLLSQGWSWLNNKIAYQAIASPSANGPSENNLVRVKLSVQQPNGNIITHQAKLVRDINQPDCVKVSCGSALPSTIVKYKVTEYAAVEDLQPATASVH
;
A
#
# COMPACT_ATOMS: atom_id res chain seq x y z
N MET A 1 11.16 1.64 16.24
CA MET A 1 9.84 1.79 16.91
C MET A 1 10.05 1.70 18.42
N PRO A 2 9.68 2.70 19.24
CA PRO A 2 9.80 2.56 20.70
C PRO A 2 8.77 1.53 21.22
N ASN A 3 9.19 0.63 22.09
CA ASN A 3 8.35 -0.37 22.79
C ASN A 3 7.64 -1.41 21.89
N VAL A 4 8.38 -2.07 21.00
CA VAL A 4 7.83 -3.20 20.22
C VAL A 4 7.63 -4.42 21.10
N ARG A 5 6.44 -5.01 21.04
CA ARG A 5 6.13 -6.34 21.59
C ARG A 5 5.99 -7.34 20.45
N ILE A 6 6.56 -8.53 20.62
CA ILE A 6 6.53 -9.60 19.62
C ILE A 6 5.64 -10.73 20.15
N TRP A 7 4.72 -11.17 19.30
CA TRP A 7 3.83 -12.30 19.57
C TRP A 7 4.01 -13.33 18.47
N GLN A 8 4.16 -14.59 18.87
CA GLN A 8 4.17 -15.72 17.93
C GLN A 8 2.78 -16.33 17.85
N VAL A 9 2.36 -16.63 16.63
CA VAL A 9 1.10 -17.30 16.33
C VAL A 9 1.37 -18.43 15.34
N SER A 10 0.62 -19.52 15.45
CA SER A 10 0.84 -20.72 14.63
C SER A 10 0.52 -20.49 13.15
N HIS A 11 -0.47 -19.65 12.84
CA HIS A 11 -0.87 -19.38 11.46
C HIS A 11 -1.62 -18.06 11.31
N ILE A 12 -1.16 -17.21 10.39
CA ILE A 12 -1.82 -15.96 9.97
C ILE A 12 -2.19 -15.94 8.49
N GLY A 13 -2.25 -17.12 7.86
CA GLY A 13 -2.43 -17.25 6.43
C GLY A 13 -1.20 -16.84 5.62
N GLY A 14 -1.26 -17.06 4.30
CA GLY A 14 -0.18 -16.65 3.40
C GLY A 14 1.11 -17.47 3.54
N HIS A 15 1.01 -18.78 3.76
CA HIS A 15 2.18 -19.68 3.87
C HIS A 15 3.18 -19.53 2.70
N ARG A 16 2.70 -19.18 1.50
CA ARG A 16 3.53 -18.94 0.30
C ARG A 16 4.45 -17.73 0.44
N PHE A 17 4.18 -16.89 1.43
CA PHE A 17 4.96 -15.73 1.81
C PHE A 17 5.64 -15.93 3.17
N ALA A 18 5.68 -17.15 3.71
CA ALA A 18 6.42 -17.40 4.94
C ALA A 18 7.92 -17.08 4.77
N PRO A 19 8.61 -16.60 5.81
CA PRO A 19 8.06 -16.19 7.11
C PRO A 19 7.26 -14.87 7.01
N THR A 20 6.13 -14.79 7.71
CA THR A 20 5.20 -13.64 7.68
C THR A 20 5.15 -12.90 9.01
N ALA A 21 4.86 -11.59 8.94
CA ALA A 21 4.57 -10.77 10.12
C ALA A 21 3.49 -9.74 9.80
N ILE A 22 2.79 -9.29 10.84
CA ILE A 22 1.83 -8.18 10.77
C ILE A 22 2.29 -7.15 11.80
N SER A 23 2.45 -5.90 11.37
CA SER A 23 2.66 -4.80 12.30
C SER A 23 1.30 -4.31 12.81
N LEU A 24 1.17 -4.16 14.12
CA LEU A 24 -0.03 -3.67 14.79
C LEU A 24 0.31 -2.46 15.66
N PRO A 25 -0.59 -1.48 15.80
CA PRO A 25 -1.96 -1.46 15.29
C PRO A 25 -2.11 -1.06 13.81
N ASP A 26 -1.02 -0.75 13.11
CA ASP A 26 -1.09 -0.17 11.76
C ASP A 26 -1.69 -1.12 10.70
N GLY A 27 -1.60 -2.44 10.84
CA GLY A 27 -2.17 -3.40 9.90
C GLY A 27 -1.34 -3.60 8.63
N ARG A 28 -0.02 -3.40 8.69
CA ARG A 28 0.89 -3.66 7.57
C ARG A 28 1.35 -5.11 7.56
N TYR A 29 1.26 -5.73 6.38
CA TYR A 29 1.62 -7.13 6.19
C TYR A 29 3.01 -7.25 5.56
N TYR A 30 3.80 -8.18 6.09
CA TYR A 30 5.11 -8.53 5.58
C TYR A 30 5.21 -10.04 5.33
N GLY A 31 6.04 -10.43 4.38
CA GLY A 31 6.33 -11.81 4.04
C GLY A 31 7.76 -11.98 3.53
N ARG A 32 8.18 -13.22 3.31
CA ARG A 32 9.53 -13.60 2.87
C ARG A 32 10.61 -12.95 3.74
N LEU A 33 10.32 -12.83 5.03
CA LEU A 33 11.16 -12.09 5.96
C LEU A 33 12.51 -12.79 6.15
N THR A 34 13.57 -12.00 6.08
CA THR A 34 14.90 -12.36 6.55
C THR A 34 15.17 -11.65 7.88
N PRO A 35 16.13 -12.12 8.70
CA PRO A 35 16.49 -11.42 9.93
C PRO A 35 16.85 -9.94 9.69
N SER A 36 17.59 -9.67 8.62
CA SER A 36 17.96 -8.29 8.23
C SER A 36 16.74 -7.43 7.91
N ALA A 37 15.80 -7.94 7.10
CA ALA A 37 14.58 -7.20 6.76
C ALA A 37 13.70 -6.93 7.99
N LEU A 38 13.59 -7.92 8.89
CA LEU A 38 12.85 -7.77 10.14
C LEU A 38 13.47 -6.68 11.03
N CYS A 39 14.79 -6.67 11.18
CA CYS A 39 15.50 -5.62 11.92
C CYS A 39 15.26 -4.24 11.30
N ALA A 40 15.31 -4.12 9.97
CA ALA A 40 15.03 -2.87 9.28
C ALA A 40 13.60 -2.36 9.53
N ILE A 41 12.60 -3.25 9.52
CA ILE A 41 11.19 -2.92 9.81
C ILE A 41 11.02 -2.45 11.25
N ILE A 42 11.57 -3.18 12.23
CA ILE A 42 11.46 -2.86 13.66
C ILE A 42 12.11 -1.51 13.96
N ASN A 43 13.32 -1.29 13.42
CA ASN A 43 14.08 -0.08 13.65
C ASN A 43 13.61 1.09 12.78
N ARG A 44 12.84 0.80 11.72
CA ARG A 44 12.47 1.76 10.66
C ARG A 44 13.71 2.47 10.10
N SER A 45 14.73 1.68 9.79
CA SER A 45 16.06 2.18 9.39
C SER A 45 16.74 1.21 8.43
N GLY A 46 17.79 1.68 7.77
CA GLY A 46 18.51 0.90 6.75
C GLY A 46 17.86 1.05 5.37
N SER A 47 18.22 0.18 4.43
CA SER A 47 17.75 0.29 3.04
C SER A 47 16.26 -0.03 2.91
N ILE A 48 15.49 0.90 2.35
CA ILE A 48 14.06 0.70 2.05
C ILE A 48 13.84 -0.38 0.97
N ASP A 49 14.85 -0.68 0.15
CA ASP A 49 14.73 -1.65 -0.94
C ASP A 49 14.45 -3.07 -0.44
N GLN A 50 14.76 -3.37 0.83
CA GLN A 50 14.35 -4.63 1.47
C GLN A 50 12.83 -4.81 1.49
N LEU A 51 12.05 -3.73 1.45
CA LEU A 51 10.59 -3.77 1.39
C LEU A 51 10.07 -4.16 0.01
N ARG A 52 10.88 -4.13 -1.06
CA ARG A 52 10.41 -4.51 -2.41
C ARG A 52 9.93 -5.96 -2.46
N SER A 53 10.63 -6.88 -1.81
CA SER A 53 10.30 -8.30 -1.79
C SER A 53 9.51 -8.74 -0.56
N THR A 54 9.46 -7.90 0.49
CA THR A 54 8.88 -8.27 1.80
C THR A 54 7.57 -7.57 2.13
N TYR A 55 7.37 -6.32 1.71
CA TYR A 55 6.14 -5.59 2.01
C TYR A 55 4.99 -6.08 1.13
N ARG A 56 3.95 -6.60 1.78
CA ARG A 56 2.77 -7.20 1.13
C ARG A 56 1.61 -6.22 0.99
N GLY A 57 1.66 -5.08 1.68
CA GLY A 57 0.64 -4.05 1.62
C GLY A 57 0.04 -3.70 2.97
N TRP A 58 -0.90 -2.75 2.93
CA TRP A 58 -1.58 -2.20 4.09
C TRP A 58 -3.06 -2.60 4.06
N SER A 59 -3.52 -3.37 5.05
CA SER A 59 -4.88 -3.93 5.04
C SER A 59 -6.00 -2.90 5.13
N LEU A 60 -5.68 -1.67 5.55
CA LEU A 60 -6.65 -0.57 5.60
C LEU A 60 -6.91 0.07 4.22
N LEU A 61 -6.17 -0.35 3.18
CA LEU A 61 -6.28 0.22 1.84
C LEU A 61 -6.83 -0.82 0.85
N PRO A 62 -7.66 -0.41 -0.12
CA PRO A 62 -8.08 -1.28 -1.20
C PRO A 62 -6.89 -1.64 -2.10
N PRO A 63 -6.92 -2.79 -2.81
CA PRO A 63 -5.77 -3.29 -3.57
C PRO A 63 -5.17 -2.29 -4.57
N SER A 64 -6.01 -1.52 -5.26
CA SER A 64 -5.55 -0.49 -6.20
C SER A 64 -4.74 0.62 -5.51
N VAL A 65 -5.20 1.08 -4.34
CA VAL A 65 -4.52 2.13 -3.57
C VAL A 65 -3.24 1.59 -2.93
N GLN A 66 -3.19 0.31 -2.53
CA GLN A 66 -1.97 -0.32 -2.02
C GLN A 66 -0.81 -0.28 -3.04
N VAL A 67 -1.10 -0.34 -4.35
CA VAL A 67 -0.05 -0.25 -5.38
C VAL A 67 0.59 1.14 -5.39
N LEU A 68 -0.22 2.20 -5.32
CA LEU A 68 0.28 3.57 -5.23
C LEU A 68 1.02 3.79 -3.89
N GLU A 69 0.43 3.35 -2.78
CA GLU A 69 1.06 3.48 -1.45
C GLU A 69 2.42 2.79 -1.40
N ARG A 70 2.54 1.58 -1.95
CA ARG A 70 3.81 0.87 -2.01
C ARG A 70 4.86 1.62 -2.83
N GLN A 71 4.46 2.24 -3.95
CA GLN A 71 5.39 3.06 -4.74
C GLN A 71 5.89 4.27 -3.92
N LEU A 72 4.99 4.93 -3.20
CA LEU A 72 5.34 6.09 -2.36
C LEU A 72 6.19 5.70 -1.15
N LEU A 73 5.90 4.57 -0.51
CA LEU A 73 6.73 4.01 0.56
C LEU A 73 8.17 3.76 0.07
N LEU A 74 8.32 3.16 -1.10
CA LEU A 74 9.65 2.86 -1.66
C LEU A 74 10.40 4.11 -2.12
N SER A 75 9.69 5.18 -2.54
CA SER A 75 10.34 6.43 -2.95
C SER A 75 10.67 7.36 -1.79
N GLN A 76 9.81 7.43 -0.78
CA GLN A 76 9.97 8.34 0.37
C GLN A 76 10.72 7.69 1.53
N GLY A 77 10.86 6.36 1.54
CA GLY A 77 11.59 5.65 2.58
C GLY A 77 10.79 5.50 3.87
N TRP A 78 11.51 5.29 4.98
CA TRP A 78 10.91 5.00 6.29
C TRP A 78 10.06 6.14 6.86
N SER A 79 10.29 7.38 6.44
CA SER A 79 9.51 8.55 6.86
C SER A 79 8.04 8.46 6.44
N TRP A 80 7.75 7.73 5.35
CA TRP A 80 6.38 7.46 4.88
C TRP A 80 5.49 6.87 5.98
N LEU A 81 6.07 6.06 6.87
CA LEU A 81 5.34 5.39 7.96
C LEU A 81 4.84 6.35 9.04
N ASN A 82 5.25 7.62 9.01
CA ASN A 82 4.83 8.65 9.95
C ASN A 82 3.68 9.51 9.41
N ASN A 83 3.30 9.32 8.14
CA ASN A 83 2.24 10.08 7.52
C ASN A 83 0.86 9.52 7.91
N LYS A 84 -0.13 10.41 8.03
CA LYS A 84 -1.55 10.02 8.06
C LYS A 84 -2.08 10.06 6.63
N ILE A 85 -2.89 9.08 6.25
CA ILE A 85 -3.40 9.00 4.89
C ILE A 85 -4.93 8.92 4.86
N ALA A 86 -5.50 9.53 3.84
CA ALA A 86 -6.89 9.38 3.42
C ALA A 86 -6.89 9.05 1.93
N TYR A 87 -7.80 8.18 1.47
CA TYR A 87 -7.85 7.78 0.07
C TYR A 87 -9.25 7.91 -0.51
N GLN A 88 -9.30 8.13 -1.82
CA GLN A 88 -10.51 8.05 -2.62
C GLN A 88 -10.17 7.25 -3.89
N ALA A 89 -10.80 6.09 -4.05
CA ALA A 89 -10.72 5.32 -5.28
C ALA A 89 -11.82 5.79 -6.22
N ILE A 90 -11.45 6.37 -7.36
CA ILE A 90 -12.38 6.81 -8.40
C ILE A 90 -12.34 5.74 -9.49
N ALA A 91 -13.34 4.87 -9.50
CA ALA A 91 -13.57 4.03 -10.68
C ALA A 91 -13.93 4.97 -11.83
N SER A 92 -13.20 4.91 -12.94
CA SER A 92 -13.61 5.65 -14.14
C SER A 92 -14.96 5.08 -14.59
N PRO A 93 -16.03 5.90 -14.70
CA PRO A 93 -17.23 5.46 -15.40
C PRO A 93 -16.83 5.23 -16.87
N SER A 94 -17.27 4.12 -17.44
CA SER A 94 -17.09 3.78 -18.85
C SER A 94 -17.74 4.85 -19.74
N ALA A 95 -17.00 5.90 -20.07
CA ALA A 95 -17.38 6.87 -21.07
C ALA A 95 -16.66 6.47 -22.37
N ASN A 96 -17.36 5.72 -23.21
CA ASN A 96 -17.00 5.32 -24.57
C ASN A 96 -16.20 4.00 -24.72
N GLY A 97 -16.95 2.91 -24.88
CA GLY A 97 -16.49 1.68 -25.55
C GLY A 97 -15.84 0.61 -24.65
N PRO A 98 -15.78 -0.66 -25.13
CA PRO A 98 -15.32 -1.81 -24.35
C PRO A 98 -13.81 -1.80 -24.01
N SER A 99 -13.05 -0.77 -24.40
CA SER A 99 -11.58 -0.69 -24.22
C SER A 99 -11.11 0.00 -22.93
N GLU A 100 -11.94 0.80 -22.25
CA GLU A 100 -11.56 1.52 -21.01
C GLU A 100 -11.88 0.79 -19.70
N ASN A 101 -12.42 -0.44 -19.77
CA ASN A 101 -12.90 -1.17 -18.58
C ASN A 101 -11.77 -1.58 -17.60
N ASN A 102 -10.50 -1.34 -17.93
CA ASN A 102 -9.35 -1.71 -17.10
C ASN A 102 -8.69 -0.55 -16.36
N LEU A 103 -9.14 0.69 -16.57
CA LEU A 103 -8.52 1.86 -15.97
C LEU A 103 -9.14 2.19 -14.60
N VAL A 104 -8.29 2.44 -13.61
CA VAL A 104 -8.69 2.90 -12.27
C VAL A 104 -7.91 4.15 -11.92
N ARG A 105 -8.58 5.19 -11.43
CA ARG A 105 -7.93 6.40 -10.92
C ARG A 105 -7.96 6.36 -9.40
N VAL A 106 -6.81 6.59 -8.78
CA VAL A 106 -6.70 6.62 -7.31
C VAL A 106 -6.19 7.98 -6.89
N LYS A 107 -6.81 8.53 -5.84
CA LYS A 107 -6.36 9.72 -5.13
C LYS A 107 -5.99 9.32 -3.71
N LEU A 108 -4.78 9.68 -3.28
CA LEU A 108 -4.26 9.43 -1.94
C LEU A 108 -3.77 10.75 -1.35
N SER A 109 -4.50 11.28 -0.39
CA SER A 109 -4.12 12.49 0.36
C SER A 109 -3.32 12.09 1.59
N VAL A 110 -2.17 12.72 1.76
CA VAL A 110 -1.15 12.37 2.74
C VAL A 110 -0.88 13.59 3.58
N GLN A 111 -1.21 13.52 4.87
CA GLN A 111 -0.82 14.52 5.83
C GLN A 111 0.54 14.13 6.42
N GLN A 112 1.53 14.96 6.15
CA GLN A 112 2.89 14.84 6.69
C GLN A 112 2.94 15.30 8.16
N PRO A 113 3.97 14.91 8.94
CA PRO A 113 4.12 15.33 10.32
C PRO A 113 4.21 16.85 10.54
N ASN A 114 4.66 17.60 9.52
CA ASN A 114 4.69 19.07 9.53
C ASN A 114 3.30 19.73 9.36
N GLY A 115 2.25 18.94 9.11
CA GLY A 115 0.90 19.41 8.86
C GLY A 115 0.54 19.57 7.38
N ASN A 116 1.52 19.59 6.47
CA ASN A 116 1.29 19.72 5.03
C ASN A 116 0.48 18.53 4.50
N ILE A 117 -0.44 18.83 3.58
CA ILE A 117 -1.23 17.82 2.89
C ILE A 117 -0.78 17.76 1.44
N ILE A 118 -0.34 16.58 1.02
CA ILE A 118 0.03 16.31 -0.37
C ILE A 118 -0.97 15.30 -0.93
N THR A 119 -1.59 15.66 -2.04
CA THR A 119 -2.51 14.81 -2.76
C THR A 119 -1.78 14.14 -3.93
N HIS A 120 -1.64 12.82 -3.86
CA HIS A 120 -1.12 11.99 -4.92
C HIS A 120 -2.26 11.44 -5.78
N GLN A 121 -2.11 11.53 -7.10
CA GLN A 121 -3.06 10.96 -8.07
C GLN A 121 -2.32 10.00 -8.99
N ALA A 122 -2.92 8.83 -9.24
CA ALA A 122 -2.37 7.88 -10.19
C ALA A 122 -3.45 7.25 -11.06
N LYS A 123 -3.09 6.99 -12.32
CA LYS A 123 -3.85 6.10 -13.21
C LYS A 123 -3.22 4.71 -13.14
N LEU A 124 -4.08 3.72 -12.94
CA LEU A 124 -3.73 2.31 -12.84
C LEU A 124 -4.40 1.54 -13.96
N VAL A 125 -3.67 0.61 -14.58
CA VAL A 125 -4.24 -0.39 -15.49
C VAL A 125 -4.36 -1.71 -14.75
N ARG A 126 -5.56 -2.29 -14.78
CA ARG A 126 -5.80 -3.69 -14.40
C ARG A 126 -5.14 -4.59 -15.43
N ASP A 127 -4.16 -5.37 -14.99
CA ASP A 127 -3.60 -6.43 -15.80
C ASP A 127 -4.55 -7.64 -15.74
N ILE A 128 -5.44 -7.72 -16.72
CA ILE A 128 -6.42 -8.82 -16.87
C ILE A 128 -5.84 -10.01 -17.65
N ASN A 129 -4.62 -9.90 -18.21
CA ASN A 129 -4.01 -10.93 -19.04
C ASN A 129 -3.12 -11.90 -18.22
N GLN A 130 -2.86 -11.58 -16.94
CA GLN A 130 -2.33 -12.53 -15.96
C GLN A 130 -3.26 -12.59 -14.74
N PRO A 131 -4.45 -13.20 -14.85
CA PRO A 131 -5.12 -13.69 -13.67
C PRO A 131 -4.25 -14.81 -13.13
N ASP A 132 -3.41 -14.50 -12.13
CA ASP A 132 -2.77 -15.56 -11.36
C ASP A 132 -3.93 -16.26 -10.63
N CYS A 133 -4.41 -17.37 -11.21
CA CYS A 133 -5.34 -18.27 -10.56
C CYS A 133 -4.60 -18.92 -9.40
N VAL A 134 -4.80 -18.36 -8.23
CA VAL A 134 -4.04 -18.75 -7.05
C VAL A 134 -5.01 -19.26 -6.01
N LYS A 135 -4.72 -20.45 -5.47
CA LYS A 135 -5.32 -20.90 -4.22
C LYS A 135 -4.83 -19.97 -3.11
N VAL A 136 -5.72 -19.12 -2.61
CA VAL A 136 -5.40 -18.11 -1.58
C VAL A 136 -5.27 -18.74 -0.18
N SER A 137 -5.81 -19.94 0.05
CA SER A 137 -5.64 -20.69 1.30
C SER A 137 -5.46 -22.20 1.07
N CYS A 138 -4.89 -22.89 2.07
CA CYS A 138 -4.71 -24.35 2.08
C CYS A 138 -6.02 -25.16 2.06
N GLY A 139 -7.20 -24.52 2.15
CA GLY A 139 -8.50 -25.18 2.19
C GLY A 139 -9.54 -24.62 1.22
N SER A 140 -9.20 -23.64 0.37
CA SER A 140 -10.17 -23.08 -0.59
C SER A 140 -10.35 -24.03 -1.77
N ALA A 141 -11.56 -24.58 -1.92
CA ALA A 141 -11.95 -25.41 -3.07
C ALA A 141 -11.97 -24.63 -4.39
N LEU A 142 -12.14 -23.29 -4.33
CA LEU A 142 -12.22 -22.43 -5.50
C LEU A 142 -10.98 -21.54 -5.63
N PRO A 143 -10.36 -21.46 -6.83
CA PRO A 143 -9.32 -20.47 -7.09
C PRO A 143 -9.93 -19.06 -7.04
N SER A 144 -9.24 -18.12 -6.41
CA SER A 144 -9.62 -16.72 -6.43
C SER A 144 -8.73 -15.96 -7.41
N THR A 145 -9.33 -15.11 -8.24
CA THR A 145 -8.63 -14.26 -9.19
C THR A 145 -7.98 -13.10 -8.45
N ILE A 146 -6.64 -13.02 -8.47
CA ILE A 146 -5.91 -11.85 -7.99
C ILE A 146 -5.77 -10.87 -9.16
N VAL A 147 -6.39 -9.69 -9.04
CA VAL A 147 -6.24 -8.61 -10.02
C VAL A 147 -4.95 -7.85 -9.71
N LYS A 148 -4.02 -7.81 -10.68
CA LYS A 148 -2.81 -7.00 -10.59
C LYS A 148 -3.08 -5.61 -11.17
N TYR A 149 -2.45 -4.59 -10.57
CA TYR A 149 -2.51 -3.21 -11.06
C TYR A 149 -1.11 -2.70 -11.35
N LYS A 150 -0.98 -1.89 -12.41
CA LYS A 150 0.26 -1.17 -12.73
C LYS A 150 -0.02 0.33 -12.81
N VAL A 151 0.82 1.14 -12.16
CA VAL A 151 0.79 2.60 -12.29
C VAL A 151 1.31 2.99 -13.67
N THR A 152 0.50 3.72 -14.43
CA THR A 152 0.86 4.22 -15.77
C THR A 152 1.12 5.72 -15.78
N GLU A 153 0.43 6.46 -14.92
CA GLU A 153 0.62 7.90 -14.77
C GLU A 153 0.55 8.26 -13.28
N TYR A 154 1.33 9.26 -12.89
CA TYR A 154 1.41 9.74 -11.51
C TYR A 154 1.61 11.26 -11.48
N ALA A 155 0.86 11.93 -10.61
CA ALA A 155 1.00 13.36 -10.32
C ALA A 155 0.85 13.59 -8.80
N ALA A 156 1.49 14.63 -8.29
CA ALA A 156 1.35 15.07 -6.90
C ALA A 156 1.07 16.57 -6.87
N VAL A 157 0.12 16.98 -6.03
CA VAL A 157 -0.25 18.38 -5.81
C VAL A 157 -0.17 18.64 -4.32
N GLU A 158 0.55 19.67 -3.91
CA GLU A 158 0.57 20.14 -2.52
C GLU A 158 -0.66 21.01 -2.30
N ASP A 159 -1.51 20.62 -1.36
CA ASP A 159 -2.68 21.39 -0.98
C ASP A 159 -2.20 22.51 -0.05
N LEU A 160 -2.07 23.74 -0.57
CA LEU A 160 -1.83 24.92 0.26
C LEU A 160 -3.00 25.07 1.23
N GLN A 161 -2.77 24.94 2.54
CA GLN A 161 -3.79 25.33 3.50
C GLN A 161 -4.12 26.81 3.29
N PRO A 162 -5.41 27.20 3.23
CA PRO A 162 -5.74 28.61 3.28
C PRO A 162 -5.17 29.17 4.58
N ALA A 163 -4.39 30.25 4.47
CA ALA A 163 -3.90 30.99 5.62
C ALA A 163 -5.08 31.21 6.57
N THR A 164 -4.98 30.69 7.79
CA THR A 164 -5.94 30.96 8.85
C THR A 164 -5.91 32.47 9.08
N ALA A 165 -6.90 33.18 8.54
CA ALA A 165 -7.15 34.55 8.91
C ALA A 165 -7.51 34.54 10.39
N SER A 166 -6.54 34.88 11.24
CA SER A 166 -6.78 35.22 12.64
C SER A 166 -7.76 36.39 12.67
N VAL A 167 -9.02 36.11 12.95
CA VAL A 167 -9.97 37.14 13.36
C VAL A 167 -9.71 37.41 14.84
N HIS A 168 -9.20 38.61 15.10
CA HIS A 168 -9.02 39.19 16.44
C HIS A 168 -10.35 39.41 17.15
#